data_AF-F7D0F7-F1
#
_entry.id   AF-F7D0F7-F1
#
_cell.length_a   1.000
_cell.length_b   1.000
_cell.length_c   1.000
_cell.angle_alpha   90.00
_cell.angle_beta   90.00
_cell.angle_gamma   90.00
#
_symmetry.space_group_name_H-M   'P 1'
#
loop_
_entity.id
_entity.type
_entity.pdbx_description
1 polymer ?
#
loop_
_entity_poly.entity_id
_entity_poly.type
_entity_poly.pdbx_seq_one_letter_code
_entity_poly.pdbx_strand_id
1 'polypeptide(L)'
;MNLFFFPFLLMSLMFQRMSNFMSCKLRTFLGEPMGEKCVAFVDGVGRDLARSLITCGYDKAYVLLGQFLLMHKKEEEFQMWLRMSFGATRQEAHMIANCLREWCNSFI
;
A
#
# COMPACT_ATOMS: atom_id res chain seq x y z
N MET A 1 -30.89 -11.70 6.95
CA MET A 1 -30.04 -11.79 5.75
C MET A 1 -30.38 -10.59 4.87
N ASN A 2 -29.61 -9.54 4.65
CA ASN A 2 -28.19 -9.26 4.80
C ASN A 2 -28.03 -7.76 5.11
N LEU A 3 -27.58 -7.41 6.32
CA LEU A 3 -27.26 -6.03 6.71
C LEU A 3 -25.78 -5.65 6.46
N PHE A 4 -25.01 -6.53 5.81
CA PHE A 4 -23.59 -6.32 5.50
C PHE A 4 -23.32 -5.63 4.14
N PHE A 5 -24.35 -5.31 3.35
CA PHE A 5 -24.16 -4.74 2.01
C PHE A 5 -24.05 -3.19 1.98
N PHE A 6 -24.52 -2.52 3.04
CA PHE A 6 -24.56 -1.06 3.09
C PHE A 6 -23.21 -0.35 3.35
N PRO A 7 -22.24 -0.90 4.12
CA PRO A 7 -20.94 -0.23 4.29
C PRO A 7 -20.12 -0.25 3.00
N PHE A 8 -20.19 -1.33 2.23
CA PHE A 8 -19.43 -1.50 0.98
C PHE A 8 -19.83 -0.47 -0.09
N LEU A 9 -21.11 -0.15 -0.21
CA LEU A 9 -21.59 0.81 -1.22
C LEU A 9 -21.22 2.26 -0.86
N LEU A 10 -21.29 2.62 0.43
CA LEU A 10 -20.91 3.94 0.92
C LEU A 10 -19.39 4.15 0.83
N MET A 11 -18.60 3.11 1.16
CA MET A 11 -17.16 3.11 1.00
C MET A 11 -16.77 3.19 -0.48
N SER A 12 -17.46 2.48 -1.37
CA SER A 12 -17.29 2.60 -2.82
C SER A 12 -17.60 4.00 -3.34
N LEU A 13 -18.66 4.67 -2.84
CA LEU A 13 -19.00 6.06 -3.21
C LEU A 13 -18.01 7.10 -2.66
N MET A 14 -17.51 6.94 -1.42
CA MET A 14 -16.45 7.81 -0.88
C MET A 14 -15.13 7.59 -1.61
N PHE A 15 -14.82 6.34 -1.96
CA PHE A 15 -13.66 5.97 -2.77
C PHE A 15 -13.74 6.54 -4.19
N GLN A 16 -14.91 6.51 -4.82
CA GLN A 16 -15.14 7.09 -6.15
C GLN A 16 -14.92 8.61 -6.16
N ARG A 17 -15.28 9.29 -5.07
CA ARG A 17 -15.15 10.75 -4.91
C ARG A 17 -13.70 11.18 -4.60
N MET A 18 -12.92 10.31 -3.94
CA MET A 18 -11.48 10.50 -3.68
C MET A 18 -10.58 10.08 -4.86
N SER A 19 -11.12 9.23 -5.74
CA SER A 19 -10.41 8.54 -6.84
C SER A 19 -9.77 9.46 -7.89
N ASN A 20 -10.21 10.71 -8.05
CA ASN A 20 -9.75 11.57 -9.15
C ASN A 20 -8.29 12.05 -9.05
N PHE A 21 -7.64 11.87 -7.90
CA PHE A 21 -6.22 12.25 -7.67
C PHE A 21 -5.28 11.07 -7.41
N MET A 22 -5.76 9.82 -7.45
CA MET A 22 -5.00 8.62 -7.07
C MET A 22 -4.57 7.80 -8.29
N SER A 23 -3.43 7.11 -8.20
CA SER A 23 -2.95 6.24 -9.28
C SER A 23 -3.90 5.04 -9.49
N CYS A 24 -3.91 4.48 -10.70
CA CYS A 24 -4.75 3.31 -11.02
C CYS A 24 -4.38 2.08 -10.17
N LYS A 25 -3.09 1.91 -9.86
CA LYS A 25 -2.60 0.85 -8.96
C LYS A 25 -3.13 1.04 -7.55
N LEU A 26 -3.04 2.26 -7.03
CA LEU A 26 -3.54 2.59 -5.69
C LEU A 26 -5.04 2.35 -5.58
N ARG A 27 -5.81 2.73 -6.60
CA ARG A 27 -7.26 2.46 -6.65
C ARG A 27 -7.58 0.95 -6.62
N THR A 28 -6.83 0.16 -7.38
CA THR A 28 -7.02 -1.30 -7.42
C THR A 28 -6.63 -1.95 -6.08
N PHE A 29 -5.60 -1.42 -5.43
CA PHE A 29 -5.07 -1.96 -4.19
C PHE A 29 -6.01 -1.73 -2.99
N LEU A 30 -6.75 -0.63 -2.97
CA LEU A 30 -7.68 -0.27 -1.89
C LEU A 30 -9.13 -0.75 -2.10
N GLY A 31 -9.46 -1.24 -3.30
CA GLY A 31 -10.81 -1.76 -3.59
C GLY A 31 -11.15 -3.06 -2.85
N GLU A 32 -10.13 -3.75 -2.34
CA GLU A 32 -10.26 -5.00 -1.58
C GLU A 32 -9.15 -5.11 -0.52
N PRO A 33 -9.35 -5.88 0.56
CA PRO A 33 -8.29 -6.13 1.54
C PRO A 33 -7.04 -6.75 0.89
N MET A 34 -5.86 -6.41 1.43
CA MET A 34 -4.54 -6.72 0.84
C MET A 34 -4.29 -8.23 0.60
N GLY A 35 -4.91 -9.11 1.40
CA GLY A 35 -4.83 -10.57 1.22
C GLY A 35 -3.40 -11.07 1.05
N GLU A 36 -3.18 -11.97 0.09
CA GLU A 36 -1.85 -12.46 -0.29
C GLU A 36 -1.27 -11.81 -1.55
N LYS A 37 -1.66 -10.56 -1.84
CA LYS A 37 -1.15 -9.83 -3.01
C LYS A 37 0.38 -9.75 -2.96
N CYS A 38 1.01 -9.94 -4.12
CA CYS A 38 2.45 -9.77 -4.27
C CYS A 38 2.85 -8.30 -4.03
N VAL A 39 4.05 -8.07 -3.47
CA VAL A 39 4.56 -6.72 -3.17
C VAL A 39 4.57 -5.80 -4.40
N ALA A 40 4.72 -6.36 -5.61
CA ALA A 40 4.70 -5.62 -6.87
C ALA A 40 3.34 -4.94 -7.19
N PHE A 41 2.26 -5.36 -6.52
CA PHE A 41 0.94 -4.74 -6.63
C PHE A 41 0.80 -3.48 -5.77
N VAL A 42 1.70 -3.24 -4.82
CA VAL A 42 1.72 -2.00 -4.03
C VAL A 42 2.05 -0.84 -4.96
N ASP A 43 1.33 0.26 -4.80
CA ASP A 43 1.57 1.43 -5.63
C ASP A 43 2.96 2.03 -5.36
N GLY A 44 3.61 2.50 -6.42
CA GLY A 44 4.98 3.00 -6.36
C GLY A 44 6.08 1.94 -6.28
N VAL A 45 5.76 0.64 -6.23
CA VAL A 45 6.78 -0.41 -6.37
C VAL A 45 7.12 -0.62 -7.85
N GLY A 46 8.33 -0.19 -8.24
CA GLY A 46 8.93 -0.46 -9.55
C GLY A 46 9.41 -1.91 -9.70
N ARG A 47 9.76 -2.32 -10.93
CA ARG A 47 10.20 -3.71 -11.23
C ARG A 47 11.48 -4.09 -10.49
N ASP A 48 12.48 -3.22 -10.49
CA ASP A 48 13.76 -3.50 -9.85
C ASP A 48 13.65 -3.47 -8.32
N LEU A 49 12.87 -2.53 -7.79
CA LEU A 49 12.54 -2.48 -6.36
C LEU A 49 11.78 -3.73 -5.92
N ALA A 50 10.80 -4.20 -6.69
CA ALA A 50 10.08 -5.45 -6.41
C ALA A 50 11.04 -6.64 -6.35
N ARG A 51 11.98 -6.75 -7.30
CA ARG A 51 12.98 -7.84 -7.29
C ARG A 51 13.84 -7.79 -6.03
N SER A 52 14.29 -6.60 -5.64
CA SER A 52 15.10 -6.40 -4.42
C SER A 52 14.33 -6.81 -3.16
N LEU A 53 13.08 -6.34 -3.04
CA LEU A 53 12.18 -6.68 -1.93
C LEU A 53 11.93 -8.19 -1.82
N ILE A 54 11.55 -8.84 -2.93
CA ILE A 54 11.29 -10.29 -2.98
C ILE A 54 12.54 -11.08 -2.55
N THR A 55 13.72 -10.69 -3.02
CA THR A 55 15.00 -11.37 -2.68
C THR A 55 15.31 -11.29 -1.18
N CYS A 56 14.87 -10.23 -0.51
CA CYS A 56 15.02 -10.05 0.95
C CYS A 56 13.85 -10.62 1.77
N GLY A 57 12.90 -11.34 1.15
CA GLY A 57 11.77 -11.96 1.84
C GLY A 57 10.52 -11.07 1.97
N TYR A 58 10.47 -9.92 1.29
CA TYR A 58 9.29 -9.07 1.18
C TYR A 58 8.49 -9.42 -0.08
N ASP A 59 8.15 -10.69 -0.27
CA ASP A 59 7.44 -11.17 -1.47
C ASP A 59 5.96 -10.80 -1.48
N LYS A 60 5.35 -10.71 -0.30
CA LYS A 60 3.95 -10.33 -0.12
C LYS A 60 3.79 -8.91 0.38
N ALA A 61 2.72 -8.27 -0.04
CA ALA A 61 2.42 -6.89 0.32
C ALA A 61 2.20 -6.73 1.84
N TYR A 62 1.61 -7.72 2.51
CA TYR A 62 1.40 -7.68 3.97
C TYR A 62 2.71 -7.72 4.77
N VAL A 63 3.79 -8.29 4.21
CA VAL A 63 5.10 -8.29 4.88
C VAL A 63 5.66 -6.86 4.90
N LEU A 64 5.52 -6.14 3.79
CA LEU A 64 5.91 -4.74 3.69
C LEU A 64 5.03 -3.84 4.59
N LEU A 65 3.72 -4.12 4.65
CA LEU A 65 2.81 -3.46 5.60
C LEU A 65 3.22 -3.73 7.05
N GLY A 66 3.58 -4.97 7.40
CA GLY A 66 4.05 -5.31 8.74
C GLY A 66 5.25 -4.45 9.16
N GLN A 67 6.20 -4.25 8.26
CA GLN A 67 7.33 -3.35 8.50
C GLN A 67 6.89 -1.89 8.73
N PHE A 68 5.95 -1.40 7.94
CA PHE A 68 5.39 -0.05 8.11
C PHE A 68 4.71 0.12 9.47
N LEU A 69 4.02 -0.92 9.96
CA LEU A 69 3.38 -0.94 11.27
C LEU A 69 4.40 -1.01 12.42
N LEU A 70 5.49 -1.78 12.27
CA LEU A 70 6.60 -1.80 13.23
C LEU A 70 7.27 -0.43 13.40
N MET A 71 7.26 0.38 12.34
CA MET A 71 7.72 1.77 12.35
C MET A 71 6.63 2.76 12.81
N HIS A 72 5.59 2.28 13.49
CA HIS A 72 4.50 3.09 14.03
C HIS A 72 3.81 3.98 12.98
N LYS A 73 3.73 3.51 11.72
CA LYS A 73 3.18 4.25 10.57
C LYS A 73 3.89 5.60 10.30
N LYS A 74 5.11 5.80 10.80
CA LYS A 74 5.90 7.01 10.55
C LYS A 74 6.45 7.02 9.13
N GLU A 75 5.80 7.78 8.26
CA GLU A 75 6.11 7.82 6.83
C GLU A 75 7.56 8.18 6.53
N GLU A 76 8.13 9.18 7.22
CA GLU A 76 9.50 9.64 6.94
C GLU A 76 10.55 8.58 7.30
N GLU A 77 10.39 7.92 8.46
CA GLU A 77 11.29 6.84 8.90
C GLU A 77 11.21 5.65 7.94
N PHE A 78 9.99 5.27 7.54
CA PHE A 78 9.77 4.20 6.57
C PHE A 78 10.31 4.52 5.18
N GLN A 79 10.10 5.75 4.70
CA GLN A 79 10.65 6.21 3.42
C GLN A 79 12.19 6.17 3.45
N MET A 80 12.80 6.64 4.54
CA MET A 80 14.25 6.58 4.69
C MET A 80 14.74 5.13 4.68
N TRP A 81 14.07 4.24 5.42
CA TRP A 81 14.39 2.81 5.45
C TRP A 81 14.32 2.17 4.05
N LEU A 82 13.23 2.40 3.30
CA LEU A 82 13.08 1.89 1.93
C LEU A 82 14.24 2.31 1.02
N ARG A 83 14.65 3.58 1.13
CA ARG A 83 15.74 4.15 0.32
C ARG A 83 17.09 3.58 0.72
N MET A 84 17.37 3.46 2.02
CA MET A 84 18.65 2.98 2.53
C MET A 84 18.83 1.48 2.38
N SER A 85 17.77 0.69 2.54
CA SER A 85 17.82 -0.78 2.49
C SER A 85 17.66 -1.35 1.08
N PHE A 86 16.84 -0.73 0.22
CA PHE A 86 16.52 -1.29 -1.10
C PHE A 86 16.86 -0.36 -2.27
N GLY A 87 17.42 0.82 -2.00
CA GLY A 87 17.78 1.78 -3.05
C GLY A 87 16.57 2.42 -3.74
N ALA A 88 15.39 2.43 -3.09
CA ALA A 88 14.20 3.06 -3.65
C ALA A 88 14.45 4.54 -3.96
N THR A 89 13.85 5.06 -5.02
CA THR A 89 13.88 6.50 -5.28
C THR A 89 12.99 7.25 -4.27
N ARG A 90 13.21 8.56 -4.11
CA ARG A 90 12.36 9.39 -3.24
C ARG A 90 10.88 9.31 -3.63
N GLN A 91 10.59 9.23 -4.93
CA GLN A 91 9.23 9.17 -5.44
C GLN A 91 8.57 7.80 -5.16
N GLU A 92 9.28 6.70 -5.40
CA GLU A 92 8.78 5.35 -5.07
C GLU A 92 8.51 5.23 -3.58
N ALA A 93 9.46 5.63 -2.72
CA ALA A 93 9.31 5.57 -1.28
C ALA A 93 8.07 6.35 -0.81
N HIS A 94 7.85 7.56 -1.34
CA HIS A 94 6.68 8.37 -1.03
C HIS A 94 5.38 7.70 -1.47
N MET A 95 5.31 7.19 -2.71
CA MET A 95 4.11 6.52 -3.22
C MET A 95 3.77 5.25 -2.44
N ILE A 96 4.77 4.46 -2.07
CA ILE A 96 4.59 3.24 -1.27
C ILE A 96 4.08 3.59 0.13
N ALA A 97 4.71 4.57 0.79
CA ALA A 97 4.27 5.02 2.12
C ALA A 97 2.83 5.54 2.09
N ASN A 98 2.48 6.36 1.09
CA ASN A 98 1.12 6.83 0.88
C ASN A 98 0.15 5.66 0.66
N CYS A 99 0.51 4.69 -0.18
CA CYS A 99 -0.31 3.51 -0.44
C CYS A 99 -0.63 2.71 0.83
N LEU A 100 0.39 2.45 1.66
CA LEU A 100 0.22 1.70 2.90
C LEU A 100 -0.55 2.49 3.95
N ARG A 101 -0.37 3.82 4.01
CA ARG A 101 -1.14 4.70 4.88
C ARG A 101 -2.62 4.70 4.51
N GLU A 102 -2.95 4.93 3.24
CA GLU A 102 -4.36 4.93 2.80
C GLU A 102 -5.00 3.56 3.03
N TRP A 103 -4.24 2.47 2.87
CA TRP A 103 -4.72 1.14 3.20
C TRP A 103 -4.99 0.98 4.69
N CYS A 104 -4.07 1.45 5.56
CA CYS A 104 -4.31 1.49 7.00
C CYS A 104 -5.58 2.28 7.31
N ASN A 105 -5.73 3.51 6.82
CA ASN A 105 -6.90 4.35 7.08
C ASN A 105 -8.23 3.71 6.62
N SER A 106 -8.18 2.80 5.65
CA SER A 106 -9.37 2.13 5.09
C SER A 106 -9.73 0.83 5.80
N PHE A 107 -8.76 0.10 6.35
CA PHE A 107 -8.94 -1.27 6.84
C PHE A 107 -8.44 -1.55 8.27
N ILE A 108 -7.71 -0.61 8.90
CA ILE A 108 -7.19 -0.68 10.28
C ILE A 108 -7.50 0.61 11.03
#